data_AF-A0A9N9IJD4-F1
#
_entry.id   AF-A0A9N9IJD4-F1
#
_cell.length_a   1.000
_cell.length_b   1.000
_cell.length_c   1.000
_cell.angle_alpha   90.00
_cell.angle_beta   90.00
_cell.angle_gamma   90.00
#
_symmetry.space_group_name_H-M   'P 1'
#
loop_
_entity.id
_entity.type
_entity.pdbx_description
1 polymer ?
#
loop_
_entity_poly.entity_id
_entity_poly.type
_entity_poly.pdbx_seq_one_letter_code
_entity_poly.pdbx_strand_id
1 'polypeptide(L)'
;VNEGVKCIIPERIMSIESTCKFFELFDLTTLGQYDNREVKVFIRREKSEGWREVDNGLDGDLRMLEVLGFMQVKFCLASNTNLDTSVSIQDKPDAFSILMANSRQPLLPRHCNERNNYDRLYNEIIELFKAQQVGWTGGLHETIGKAFVNRIATALWYIDPHLSTLSACLYHLPALFAQLKTYQDGKSYDEYYYTGHHKKNPLSQQKLVHLSSSLEISISQPWASSDRWNQVMSAVLSLIEILKKYSDYLIATTASMNELHHSNESAHSPGNNSTMYRVSACEPHQLKDEYVQLDDLLSEKSFYEHIEI
;
A
#
# COMPACT_ATOMS: atom_id res chain seq x y z
N VAL A 1 9.26 -40.13 40.66
CA VAL A 1 8.04 -39.84 39.85
C VAL A 1 8.49 -38.90 38.75
N ASN A 2 8.33 -39.30 37.48
CA ASN A 2 8.81 -38.54 36.32
C ASN A 2 7.93 -37.30 36.10
N GLU A 3 8.19 -36.25 36.89
CA GLU A 3 7.61 -34.92 36.70
C GLU A 3 8.47 -34.16 35.68
N GLY A 4 7.90 -33.85 34.52
CA GLY A 4 8.61 -33.09 33.48
C GLY A 4 8.25 -33.45 32.04
N VAL A 5 7.21 -34.24 31.80
CA VAL A 5 6.78 -34.56 30.43
C VAL A 5 5.27 -34.53 30.30
N LYS A 6 4.72 -33.48 29.69
CA LYS A 6 3.29 -33.36 29.42
C LYS A 6 2.97 -33.99 28.07
N CYS A 7 2.17 -35.06 28.09
CA CYS A 7 1.66 -35.73 26.90
C CYS A 7 0.59 -34.85 26.23
N ILE A 8 0.73 -34.60 24.93
CA ILE A 8 -0.19 -33.68 24.19
C ILE A 8 -1.21 -34.44 23.37
N ILE A 9 -0.87 -35.64 22.93
CA ILE A 9 -1.75 -36.48 22.10
C ILE A 9 -2.10 -37.74 22.90
N PRO A 10 -3.39 -38.12 23.02
CA PRO A 10 -3.78 -39.36 23.68
C PRO A 10 -3.26 -40.59 22.93
N GLU A 11 -3.06 -41.70 23.65
CA GLU A 11 -2.61 -42.97 23.05
C GLU A 11 -3.53 -43.38 21.90
N ARG A 12 -2.98 -43.48 20.68
CA ARG A 12 -3.70 -43.97 19.51
C ARG A 12 -3.04 -45.25 18.99
N ILE A 13 -3.89 -46.20 18.58
CA ILE A 13 -3.50 -47.35 17.77
C ILE A 13 -3.74 -46.91 16.32
N MET A 14 -2.70 -46.94 15.49
CA MET A 14 -2.82 -46.54 14.10
C MET A 14 -2.60 -47.72 13.17
N SER A 15 -3.46 -47.83 12.16
CA SER A 15 -3.14 -48.54 10.92
C SER A 15 -2.38 -47.56 10.04
N ILE A 16 -1.15 -47.90 9.66
CA ILE A 16 -0.19 -46.99 9.03
C ILE A 16 -0.13 -47.29 7.52
N GLU A 17 -0.29 -46.28 6.67
CA GLU A 17 0.18 -46.32 5.28
C GLU A 17 1.68 -45.96 5.26
N SER A 18 2.47 -46.83 4.65
CA SER A 18 3.86 -47.13 5.00
C SER A 18 4.94 -46.18 4.44
N THR A 19 4.69 -44.88 4.30
CA THR A 19 5.68 -43.94 3.69
C THR A 19 5.94 -42.62 4.41
N CYS A 20 5.32 -42.36 5.56
CA CYS A 20 5.38 -41.06 6.25
C CYS A 20 6.50 -40.96 7.31
N LYS A 21 6.93 -39.74 7.66
CA LYS A 21 7.77 -39.45 8.85
C LYS A 21 6.95 -39.23 10.11
N PHE A 22 7.56 -39.35 11.30
CA PHE A 22 6.91 -38.99 12.57
C PHE A 22 6.43 -37.53 12.61
N PHE A 23 7.15 -36.63 11.92
CA PHE A 23 6.75 -35.23 11.73
C PHE A 23 5.37 -35.10 11.08
N GLU A 24 5.09 -35.81 10.00
CA GLU A 24 3.82 -35.72 9.28
C GLU A 24 2.66 -36.20 10.17
N LEU A 25 2.88 -37.23 10.98
CA LEU A 25 1.91 -37.69 11.96
C LEU A 25 1.67 -36.64 13.06
N PHE A 26 2.75 -36.05 13.57
CA PHE A 26 2.66 -35.02 14.60
C PHE A 26 1.93 -33.77 14.08
N ASP A 27 2.26 -33.33 12.87
CA ASP A 27 1.63 -32.16 12.24
C ASP A 27 0.15 -32.41 11.95
N LEU A 28 -0.21 -33.57 11.39
CA LEU A 28 -1.60 -33.96 11.14
C LEU A 28 -2.44 -34.04 12.42
N THR A 29 -1.83 -34.46 13.54
CA THR A 29 -2.53 -34.58 14.83
C THR A 29 -2.61 -33.28 15.61
N THR A 30 -1.70 -32.35 15.38
CA THR A 30 -1.65 -31.07 16.10
C THR A 30 -2.07 -29.85 15.30
N LEU A 31 -2.27 -30.00 13.98
CA LEU A 31 -2.63 -28.91 13.06
C LEU A 31 -1.68 -27.70 13.17
N GLY A 32 -0.37 -27.95 13.25
CA GLY A 32 0.66 -26.90 13.35
C GLY A 32 0.69 -26.11 14.66
N GLN A 33 0.00 -26.54 15.72
CA GLN A 33 -0.10 -25.74 16.96
C GLN A 33 1.21 -25.63 17.77
N TYR A 34 2.24 -26.41 17.44
CA TYR A 34 3.43 -26.56 18.29
C TYR A 34 4.78 -26.37 17.57
N ASP A 35 4.81 -25.72 16.40
CA ASP A 35 5.96 -25.59 15.48
C ASP A 35 7.27 -25.01 16.08
N ASN A 36 7.22 -24.45 17.29
CA ASN A 36 8.37 -23.81 17.96
C ASN A 36 8.82 -24.51 19.25
N ARG A 37 8.37 -25.74 19.54
CA ARG A 37 8.74 -26.45 20.77
C ARG A 37 9.46 -27.76 20.47
N GLU A 38 10.42 -28.10 21.33
CA GLU A 38 11.14 -29.38 21.23
C GLU A 38 10.22 -30.54 21.61
N VAL A 39 9.99 -31.43 20.65
CA VAL A 39 9.11 -32.60 20.77
C VAL A 39 9.96 -33.86 20.81
N LYS A 40 9.78 -34.63 21.88
CA LYS A 40 10.35 -35.97 22.04
C LYS A 40 9.33 -37.01 21.63
N VAL A 41 9.77 -37.99 20.84
CA VAL A 41 8.94 -39.10 20.34
C VAL A 41 9.28 -40.35 21.15
N PHE A 42 8.25 -41.01 21.66
CA PHE A 42 8.38 -42.23 22.43
C PHE A 42 7.55 -43.36 21.80
N ILE A 43 8.08 -44.57 21.83
CA ILE A 43 7.45 -45.76 21.23
C ILE A 43 7.46 -46.93 22.23
N ARG A 44 6.47 -47.82 22.13
CA ARG A 44 6.44 -49.10 22.87
C ARG A 44 5.66 -50.17 22.12
N ARG A 45 5.98 -51.45 22.37
CA ARG A 45 5.31 -52.59 21.73
C ARG A 45 3.99 -52.91 22.40
N GLU A 46 4.01 -52.97 23.73
CA GLU A 46 2.86 -53.34 24.55
C GLU A 46 2.74 -52.41 25.75
N LYS A 47 1.55 -52.36 26.37
CA LYS A 47 1.29 -51.48 27.53
C LYS A 47 2.13 -51.83 28.77
N SER A 48 2.59 -53.07 28.86
CA SER A 48 3.47 -53.60 29.91
C SER A 48 4.93 -53.18 29.74
N GLU A 49 5.34 -52.74 28.54
CA GLU A 49 6.70 -52.31 28.25
C GLU A 49 6.91 -50.82 28.58
N GLY A 50 8.11 -50.49 29.04
CA GLY A 50 8.54 -49.10 29.23
C GLY A 50 8.61 -48.34 27.90
N TRP A 51 8.33 -47.04 27.93
CA TRP A 51 8.49 -46.17 26.77
C TRP A 51 9.97 -46.04 26.39
N ARG A 52 10.28 -46.22 25.10
CA ARG A 52 11.62 -45.93 24.54
C ARG A 52 11.58 -44.65 23.74
N GLU A 53 12.56 -43.77 23.96
CA GLU A 53 12.74 -42.55 23.15
C GLU A 53 13.28 -42.92 21.76
N VAL A 54 12.82 -42.23 20.74
CA VAL A 54 13.31 -42.37 19.36
C VAL A 54 14.43 -41.37 19.14
N ASP A 55 15.65 -41.85 18.87
CA ASP A 55 16.85 -41.00 18.74
C ASP A 55 16.72 -39.93 17.65
N ASN A 56 16.05 -40.26 16.53
CA ASN A 56 15.82 -39.32 15.42
C ASN A 56 14.57 -38.43 15.62
N GLY A 57 13.89 -38.53 16.76
CA GLY A 57 12.72 -37.71 17.09
C GLY A 57 11.65 -37.67 15.97
N LEU A 58 11.22 -36.46 15.60
CA LEU A 58 10.24 -36.22 14.54
C LEU A 58 10.76 -36.55 13.12
N ASP A 59 12.08 -36.55 12.91
CA ASP A 59 12.68 -36.87 11.61
C ASP A 59 12.78 -38.37 11.33
N GLY A 60 12.44 -39.21 12.31
CA GLY A 60 12.40 -40.67 12.15
C GLY A 60 11.34 -41.14 11.15
N ASP A 61 11.63 -42.26 10.49
CA ASP A 61 10.72 -42.94 9.57
C ASP A 61 9.71 -43.80 10.35
N LEU A 62 8.40 -43.63 10.07
CA LEU A 62 7.35 -44.44 10.71
C LEU A 62 7.43 -45.92 10.35
N ARG A 63 8.06 -46.31 9.22
CA ARG A 63 8.26 -47.72 8.82
C ARG A 63 8.98 -48.54 9.88
N MET A 64 9.80 -47.90 10.73
CA MET A 64 10.49 -48.62 11.80
C MET A 64 9.52 -49.23 12.81
N LEU A 65 8.33 -48.65 12.98
CA LEU A 65 7.31 -49.19 13.89
C LEU A 65 6.81 -50.55 13.40
N GLU A 66 6.55 -50.66 12.10
CA GLU A 66 6.11 -51.91 11.48
C GLU A 66 7.21 -52.96 11.51
N VAL A 67 8.42 -52.60 11.04
CA VAL A 67 9.58 -53.53 10.98
C VAL A 67 9.97 -54.04 12.36
N LEU A 68 9.90 -53.20 13.39
CA LEU A 68 10.34 -53.53 14.75
C LEU A 68 9.18 -53.90 15.69
N GLY A 69 7.94 -53.98 15.18
CA GLY A 69 6.75 -54.43 15.91
C GLY A 69 6.27 -53.50 17.04
N PHE A 70 6.46 -52.18 16.91
CA PHE A 70 5.95 -51.19 17.86
C PHE A 70 4.53 -50.77 17.52
N MET A 71 3.64 -50.75 18.53
CA MET A 71 2.20 -50.55 18.32
C MET A 71 1.67 -49.22 18.86
N GLN A 72 2.47 -48.50 19.64
CA GLN A 72 2.05 -47.25 20.25
C GLN A 72 3.15 -46.19 20.15
N VAL A 73 2.73 -44.97 19.84
CA VAL A 73 3.57 -43.77 19.75
C VAL A 73 3.01 -42.71 20.70
N LYS A 74 3.89 -41.97 21.34
CA LYS A 74 3.58 -40.86 22.24
C LYS A 74 4.48 -39.68 21.92
N PHE A 75 3.88 -38.49 21.82
CA PHE A 75 4.58 -37.23 21.64
C PHE A 75 4.56 -36.43 22.93
N CYS A 76 5.73 -35.93 23.30
CA CYS A 76 6.02 -35.36 24.59
C CYS A 76 6.76 -34.04 24.38
N LEU A 77 6.26 -32.94 24.94
CA LEU A 77 7.07 -31.73 24.99
C LEU A 77 8.14 -31.88 26.05
N ALA A 78 9.37 -31.52 25.70
CA ALA A 78 10.37 -31.19 26.69
C ALA A 78 9.90 -29.94 27.43
N SER A 79 9.49 -30.06 28.70
CA SER A 79 9.43 -28.89 29.56
C SER A 79 10.86 -28.53 29.93
N ASN A 80 11.25 -27.28 29.73
CA ASN A 80 12.43 -26.70 30.36
C ASN A 80 12.22 -26.73 31.88
N THR A 81 12.56 -27.84 32.53
CA THR A 81 12.64 -27.95 33.98
C THR A 81 13.83 -27.12 34.43
N ASN A 82 13.57 -25.86 34.74
CA ASN A 82 14.27 -25.04 35.72
C ASN A 82 13.34 -23.91 36.17
N LEU A 83 12.19 -24.28 36.75
CA LEU A 83 11.46 -23.39 37.64
C LEU A 83 10.71 -24.29 38.61
N ASP A 84 11.32 -24.51 39.76
CA ASP A 84 10.66 -24.52 41.06
C ASP A 84 11.68 -24.94 42.11
N THR A 85 12.28 -23.96 42.80
CA THR A 85 12.31 -23.90 44.27
C THR A 85 13.01 -22.60 44.69
N SER A 86 12.26 -21.81 45.47
CA SER A 86 12.69 -20.75 46.38
C SER A 86 12.93 -19.33 45.82
N VAL A 87 12.06 -18.45 46.30
CA VAL A 87 12.22 -17.00 46.50
C VAL A 87 12.15 -16.12 45.25
N SER A 88 11.00 -15.45 45.13
CA SER A 88 10.78 -14.11 44.58
C SER A 88 12.06 -13.32 44.26
N ILE A 89 12.60 -13.53 43.06
CA ILE A 89 13.43 -12.58 42.34
C ILE A 89 12.94 -12.61 40.91
N GLN A 90 12.03 -11.68 40.60
CA GLN A 90 11.63 -11.16 39.28
C GLN A 90 11.71 -12.14 38.09
N ASP A 91 10.56 -12.39 37.46
CA ASP A 91 10.39 -12.79 36.05
C ASP A 91 11.17 -11.84 35.13
N LYS A 92 12.49 -11.98 35.10
CA LYS A 92 13.36 -11.25 34.20
C LYS A 92 13.50 -12.15 32.98
N PRO A 93 12.89 -11.78 31.83
CA PRO A 93 13.02 -12.57 30.62
C PRO A 93 14.50 -12.83 30.33
N ASP A 94 14.86 -14.08 30.05
CA ASP A 94 16.22 -14.44 29.67
C ASP A 94 16.69 -13.57 28.51
N ALA A 95 17.97 -13.21 28.48
CA ALA A 95 18.51 -12.25 27.51
C ALA A 95 18.20 -12.66 26.06
N PHE A 96 18.21 -13.96 25.74
CA PHE A 96 17.85 -14.44 24.41
C PHE A 96 16.36 -14.27 24.10
N SER A 97 15.48 -14.48 25.09
CA SER A 97 14.05 -14.23 24.93
C SER A 97 13.75 -12.74 24.70
N ILE A 98 14.46 -11.84 25.39
CA ILE A 98 14.36 -10.38 25.16
C ILE A 98 14.85 -10.04 23.75
N LEU A 99 16.00 -10.55 23.33
CA LEU A 99 16.55 -10.30 22.00
C LEU A 99 15.66 -10.83 20.89
N MET A 100 15.09 -12.03 21.06
CA MET A 100 14.15 -12.64 20.10
C MET A 100 12.80 -11.92 20.05
N ALA A 101 12.30 -11.45 21.19
CA ALA A 101 11.09 -10.64 21.23
C ALA A 101 11.33 -9.29 20.52
N ASN A 102 12.44 -8.61 20.84
CA ASN A 102 12.79 -7.32 20.24
C ASN A 102 13.08 -7.41 18.74
N SER A 103 13.67 -8.50 18.24
CA SER A 103 13.94 -8.67 16.81
C SER A 103 12.66 -8.84 15.97
N ARG A 104 11.58 -9.33 16.61
CA ARG A 104 10.25 -9.49 16.01
C ARG A 104 9.38 -8.24 16.13
N GLN A 105 9.80 -7.24 16.90
CA GLN A 105 9.05 -6.00 17.00
C GLN A 105 9.10 -5.25 15.66
N PRO A 106 7.94 -4.83 15.12
CA PRO A 106 7.92 -3.97 13.95
C PRO A 106 8.51 -2.61 14.30
N LEU A 107 9.47 -2.18 13.49
CA LEU A 107 10.07 -0.86 13.58
C LEU A 107 9.67 -0.03 12.36
N LEU A 108 9.57 1.27 12.57
CA LEU A 108 9.32 2.25 11.52
C LEU A 108 10.62 2.99 11.18
N PRO A 109 10.75 3.54 9.96
CA PRO A 109 11.86 4.41 9.62
C PRO A 109 11.93 5.59 10.59
N ARG A 110 13.14 6.08 10.83
CA ARG A 110 13.34 7.32 11.60
C ARG A 110 12.72 8.51 10.88
N HIS A 111 12.20 9.44 11.67
CA HIS A 111 11.79 10.75 11.17
C HIS A 111 12.99 11.47 10.53
N CYS A 112 12.72 12.21 9.47
CA CYS A 112 13.67 13.19 8.97
C CYS A 112 13.58 14.48 9.79
N ASN A 113 14.68 15.23 9.80
CA ASN A 113 14.67 16.58 10.36
C ASN A 113 13.80 17.46 9.44
N GLU A 114 12.69 17.97 9.98
CA GLU A 114 11.74 18.77 9.21
C GLU A 114 12.35 20.11 8.79
N ARG A 115 12.80 20.21 7.53
CA ARG A 115 13.33 21.44 6.93
C ARG A 115 12.35 22.09 5.96
N ASN A 116 11.43 21.31 5.42
CA ASN A 116 10.41 21.74 4.47
C ASN A 116 9.11 20.91 4.64
N ASN A 117 8.06 21.29 3.92
CA ASN A 117 6.77 20.60 4.00
C ASN A 117 6.82 19.18 3.41
N TYR A 118 7.79 18.85 2.56
CA TYR A 118 8.00 17.47 2.09
C TYR A 118 8.51 16.57 3.21
N ASP A 119 9.45 17.07 4.03
CA ASP A 119 9.92 16.38 5.23
C ASP A 119 8.78 16.18 6.24
N ARG A 120 7.89 17.19 6.37
CA ARG A 120 6.66 17.06 7.16
C ARG A 120 5.76 15.94 6.65
N LEU A 121 5.47 15.91 5.34
CA LEU A 121 4.69 14.84 4.72
C LEU A 121 5.32 13.46 5.00
N TYR A 122 6.63 13.33 4.83
CA TYR A 122 7.35 12.09 5.13
C TYR A 122 7.15 11.64 6.58
N ASN A 123 7.30 12.57 7.54
CA ASN A 123 7.11 12.28 8.97
C ASN A 123 5.65 11.96 9.32
N GLU A 124 4.68 12.65 8.71
CA GLU A 124 3.26 12.36 8.93
C GLU A 124 2.85 10.99 8.39
N ILE A 125 3.45 10.52 7.29
CA ILE A 125 3.25 9.13 6.81
C ILE A 125 3.77 8.13 7.84
N ILE A 126 4.89 8.41 8.51
CA ILE A 126 5.41 7.54 9.58
C ILE A 126 4.45 7.51 10.77
N GLU A 127 3.94 8.66 11.21
CA GLU A 127 2.94 8.72 12.29
C GLU A 127 1.62 8.02 11.90
N LEU A 128 1.21 8.13 10.63
CA LEU A 128 0.07 7.37 10.10
C LEU A 128 0.32 5.86 10.20
N PHE A 129 1.49 5.38 9.81
CA PHE A 129 1.85 3.96 9.93
C PHE A 129 1.90 3.48 11.37
N LYS A 130 2.39 4.32 12.28
CA LYS A 130 2.37 4.05 13.71
C LYS A 130 0.93 3.91 14.24
N ALA A 131 0.02 4.77 13.81
CA ALA A 131 -1.40 4.67 14.14
C ALA A 131 -2.05 3.38 13.59
N GLN A 132 -1.62 2.93 12.41
CA GLN A 132 -2.02 1.64 11.83
C GLN A 132 -1.30 0.43 12.46
N GLN A 133 -0.43 0.65 13.45
CA GLN A 133 0.36 -0.39 14.11
C GLN A 133 1.18 -1.26 13.14
N VAL A 134 1.62 -0.68 12.01
CA VAL A 134 2.44 -1.39 11.01
C VAL A 134 3.92 -1.11 11.19
N GLY A 135 4.76 -1.90 10.53
CA GLY A 135 6.21 -1.71 10.52
C GLY A 135 6.95 -2.93 9.99
N TRP A 136 8.27 -2.82 9.94
CA TRP A 136 9.17 -3.84 9.41
C TRP A 136 9.97 -4.52 10.51
N THR A 137 10.09 -5.83 10.42
CA THR A 137 10.92 -6.66 11.28
C THR A 137 12.29 -6.88 10.65
N GLY A 138 13.26 -7.37 11.43
CA GLY A 138 14.57 -7.78 10.88
C GLY A 138 15.43 -6.63 10.32
N GLY A 139 15.22 -5.40 10.80
CA GLY A 139 16.06 -4.25 10.43
C GLY A 139 15.78 -3.63 9.05
N LEU A 140 14.73 -4.08 8.34
CA LEU A 140 14.40 -3.58 7.00
C LEU A 140 13.79 -2.16 6.97
N HIS A 141 13.47 -1.58 8.12
CA HIS A 141 12.80 -0.29 8.24
C HIS A 141 13.65 0.87 7.69
N GLU A 142 14.97 0.90 7.92
CA GLU A 142 15.82 2.00 7.42
C GLU A 142 16.19 1.88 5.93
N THR A 143 15.96 0.71 5.32
CA THR A 143 16.26 0.47 3.90
C THR A 143 14.97 0.41 3.09
N ILE A 144 14.30 -0.75 3.11
CA ILE A 144 13.07 -1.00 2.34
C ILE A 144 11.92 -0.14 2.87
N GLY A 145 11.79 -0.01 4.19
CA GLY A 145 10.75 0.82 4.79
C GLY A 145 10.88 2.29 4.42
N LYS A 146 12.10 2.83 4.54
CA LYS A 146 12.41 4.21 4.12
C LYS A 146 12.15 4.44 2.63
N ALA A 147 12.53 3.49 1.78
CA ALA A 147 12.25 3.56 0.34
C ALA A 147 10.73 3.58 0.07
N PHE A 148 9.95 2.77 0.78
CA PHE A 148 8.49 2.74 0.63
C PHE A 148 7.84 4.05 1.07
N VAL A 149 8.19 4.59 2.23
CA VAL A 149 7.66 5.89 2.70
C VAL A 149 8.00 6.99 1.69
N ASN A 150 9.23 7.01 1.17
CA ASN A 150 9.62 7.98 0.15
C ASN A 150 8.80 7.85 -1.15
N ARG A 151 8.47 6.65 -1.60
CA ARG A 151 7.65 6.43 -2.80
C ARG A 151 6.24 7.01 -2.60
N ILE A 152 5.63 6.78 -1.43
CA ILE A 152 4.33 7.36 -1.07
C ILE A 152 4.44 8.88 -0.99
N ALA A 153 5.41 9.41 -0.24
CA ALA A 153 5.62 10.84 -0.09
C ALA A 153 5.82 11.54 -1.44
N THR A 154 6.63 10.96 -2.33
CA THR A 154 6.86 11.50 -3.68
C THR A 154 5.57 11.50 -4.51
N ALA A 155 4.78 10.43 -4.45
CA ALA A 155 3.51 10.36 -5.18
C ALA A 155 2.50 11.37 -4.66
N LEU A 156 2.30 11.43 -3.34
CA LEU A 156 1.39 12.37 -2.69
C LEU A 156 1.82 13.81 -2.93
N TRP A 157 3.09 14.14 -2.72
CA TRP A 157 3.64 15.47 -2.99
C TRP A 157 3.37 15.94 -4.42
N TYR A 158 3.53 15.05 -5.40
CA TYR A 158 3.34 15.42 -6.80
C TYR A 158 1.87 15.72 -7.16
N ILE A 159 0.93 14.99 -6.56
CA ILE A 159 -0.50 15.20 -6.80
C ILE A 159 -1.14 16.23 -5.87
N ASP A 160 -0.45 16.60 -4.79
CA ASP A 160 -0.92 17.48 -3.73
C ASP A 160 -1.56 18.78 -4.26
N PRO A 161 -0.93 19.53 -5.19
CA PRO A 161 -1.52 20.76 -5.70
C PRO A 161 -2.75 20.56 -6.61
N HIS A 162 -3.01 19.31 -7.00
CA HIS A 162 -3.98 18.92 -8.01
C HIS A 162 -5.13 18.07 -7.45
N LEU A 163 -5.21 17.89 -6.13
CA LEU A 163 -6.24 17.07 -5.50
C LEU A 163 -7.67 17.53 -5.85
N SER A 164 -7.89 18.84 -5.98
CA SER A 164 -9.19 19.38 -6.42
C SER A 164 -9.52 19.00 -7.88
N THR A 165 -8.54 19.05 -8.78
CA THR A 165 -8.69 18.64 -10.19
C THR A 165 -8.97 17.14 -10.29
N LEU A 166 -8.22 16.32 -9.55
CA LEU A 166 -8.45 14.88 -9.48
C LEU A 166 -9.85 14.59 -8.95
N SER A 167 -10.28 15.26 -7.89
CA SER A 167 -11.62 15.12 -7.31
C SER A 167 -12.73 15.53 -8.28
N ALA A 168 -12.53 16.57 -9.10
CA ALA A 168 -13.50 16.96 -10.13
C ALA A 168 -13.65 15.88 -11.22
N CYS A 169 -12.61 15.09 -11.45
CA CYS A 169 -12.62 13.91 -12.30
C CYS A 169 -13.04 12.62 -11.57
N LEU A 170 -13.63 12.72 -10.36
CA LEU A 170 -14.04 11.60 -9.50
C LEU A 170 -12.90 10.70 -9.00
N TYR A 171 -11.66 11.20 -9.03
CA TYR A 171 -10.50 10.53 -8.46
C TYR A 171 -10.19 11.09 -7.07
N HIS A 172 -10.80 10.52 -6.04
CA HIS A 172 -10.61 10.94 -4.65
C HIS A 172 -9.40 10.28 -4.01
N LEU A 173 -8.67 11.02 -3.18
CA LEU A 173 -7.55 10.49 -2.41
C LEU A 173 -8.02 9.31 -1.52
N PRO A 174 -7.28 8.19 -1.43
CA PRO A 174 -7.66 7.07 -0.58
C PRO A 174 -7.86 7.52 0.88
N ALA A 175 -8.90 7.00 1.52
CA ALA A 175 -9.34 7.44 2.86
C ALA A 175 -8.25 7.34 3.93
N LEU A 176 -7.31 6.40 3.79
CA LEU A 176 -6.17 6.29 4.70
C LEU A 176 -5.24 7.50 4.58
N PHE A 177 -4.90 7.94 3.37
CA PHE A 177 -4.02 9.09 3.16
C PHE A 177 -4.72 10.42 3.44
N ALA A 178 -6.04 10.48 3.30
CA ALA A 178 -6.82 11.63 3.74
C ALA A 178 -6.76 11.87 5.26
N GLN A 179 -6.30 10.90 6.06
CA GLN A 179 -6.08 11.05 7.50
C GLN A 179 -4.75 11.72 7.87
N LEU A 180 -3.91 12.02 6.89
CA LEU A 180 -2.71 12.82 7.17
C LEU A 180 -3.12 14.18 7.76
N LYS A 181 -2.40 14.60 8.81
CA LYS A 181 -2.81 15.74 9.66
C LYS A 181 -2.97 17.02 8.86
N THR A 182 -2.04 17.29 7.95
CA THR A 182 -2.12 18.47 7.07
C THR A 182 -3.40 18.47 6.22
N TYR A 183 -3.83 17.32 5.70
CA TYR A 183 -5.08 17.21 4.95
C TYR A 183 -6.32 17.33 5.82
N GLN A 184 -6.29 16.79 7.04
CA GLN A 184 -7.39 16.94 8.00
C GLN A 184 -7.62 18.40 8.39
N ASP A 185 -6.55 19.20 8.43
CA ASP A 185 -6.61 20.65 8.67
C ASP A 185 -7.06 21.45 7.43
N GLY A 186 -7.38 20.79 6.32
CA GLY A 186 -7.79 21.41 5.07
C GLY A 186 -6.65 22.14 4.33
N LYS A 187 -5.40 21.78 4.61
CA LYS A 187 -4.20 22.38 4.02
C LYS A 187 -3.55 21.45 3.00
N SER A 188 -2.69 22.03 2.17
CA SER A 188 -1.81 21.33 1.22
C SER A 188 -0.37 21.35 1.73
N TYR A 189 0.44 20.37 1.34
CA TYR A 189 1.87 20.37 1.67
C TYR A 189 2.67 21.30 0.75
N ASP A 190 2.42 21.28 -0.56
CA ASP A 190 3.08 22.12 -1.55
C ASP A 190 2.37 23.49 -1.67
N GLU A 191 2.37 24.25 -0.58
CA GLU A 191 1.83 25.62 -0.54
C GLU A 191 2.52 26.53 -1.57
N TYR A 192 3.80 26.25 -1.87
CA TYR A 192 4.60 27.02 -2.82
C TYR A 192 4.02 26.97 -4.24
N TYR A 193 3.38 25.87 -4.62
CA TYR A 193 2.66 25.77 -5.89
C TYR A 193 1.60 26.87 -6.06
N TYR A 194 0.96 27.29 -4.97
CA TYR A 194 -0.08 28.31 -4.99
C TYR A 194 0.46 29.72 -4.84
N THR A 195 1.46 29.92 -3.97
CA THR A 195 1.99 31.25 -3.62
C THR A 195 3.16 31.69 -4.49
N GLY A 196 3.82 30.77 -5.19
CA GLY A 196 4.97 31.05 -6.03
C GLY A 196 4.59 31.76 -7.33
N HIS A 197 5.46 32.66 -7.80
CA HIS A 197 5.33 33.33 -9.11
C HIS A 197 5.85 32.48 -10.28
N HIS A 198 6.30 31.24 -10.02
CA HIS A 198 6.81 30.36 -11.05
C HIS A 198 5.69 29.66 -11.83
N LYS A 199 6.03 29.22 -13.04
CA LYS A 199 5.10 28.47 -13.89
C LYS A 199 4.65 27.21 -13.16
N LYS A 200 3.35 27.10 -12.95
CA LYS A 200 2.70 25.92 -12.39
C LYS A 200 2.83 24.75 -13.37
N ASN A 201 3.48 23.68 -12.94
CA ASN A 201 3.62 22.49 -13.75
C ASN A 201 2.31 21.70 -13.72
N PRO A 202 1.73 21.34 -14.88
CA PRO A 202 0.57 20.46 -14.91
C PRO A 202 0.99 19.02 -14.60
N LEU A 203 -0.01 18.19 -14.27
CA LEU A 203 0.19 16.75 -14.17
C LEU A 203 0.63 16.17 -15.51
N SER A 204 1.71 15.40 -15.49
CA SER A 204 2.28 14.73 -16.66
C SER A 204 1.95 13.25 -16.64
N GLN A 205 1.42 12.75 -17.76
CA GLN A 205 1.19 11.33 -18.03
C GLN A 205 2.42 10.48 -17.67
N GLN A 206 3.60 10.85 -18.19
CA GLN A 206 4.84 10.10 -17.96
C GLN A 206 5.22 10.04 -16.48
N LYS A 207 5.02 11.16 -15.76
CA LYS A 207 5.36 11.22 -14.33
C LYS A 207 4.39 10.39 -13.50
N LEU A 208 3.09 10.41 -13.82
CA LEU A 208 2.08 9.59 -13.15
C LEU A 208 2.33 8.11 -13.35
N VAL A 209 2.65 7.67 -14.57
CA VAL A 209 3.05 6.28 -14.85
C VAL A 209 4.27 5.90 -14.03
N HIS A 210 5.32 6.72 -14.05
CA HIS A 210 6.54 6.45 -13.28
C HIS A 210 6.28 6.32 -11.77
N LEU A 211 5.47 7.20 -11.20
CA LEU A 211 5.09 7.14 -9.78
C LEU A 211 4.29 5.88 -9.47
N SER A 212 3.33 5.52 -10.33
CA SER A 212 2.54 4.30 -10.18
C SER A 212 3.44 3.03 -10.19
N SER A 213 4.36 2.90 -11.16
CA SER A 213 5.31 1.80 -11.23
C SER A 213 6.27 1.77 -10.06
N SER A 214 6.70 2.93 -9.55
CA SER A 214 7.56 3.02 -8.36
C SER A 214 6.86 2.45 -7.11
N LEU A 215 5.56 2.72 -6.95
CA LEU A 215 4.75 2.15 -5.86
C LEU A 215 4.55 0.64 -6.02
N GLU A 216 4.34 0.15 -7.25
CA GLU A 216 4.18 -1.30 -7.54
C GLU A 216 5.40 -2.14 -7.11
N ILE A 217 6.61 -1.60 -7.19
CA ILE A 217 7.83 -2.26 -6.68
C ILE A 217 7.71 -2.61 -5.19
N SER A 218 6.93 -1.84 -4.42
CA SER A 218 6.74 -2.06 -2.99
C SER A 218 5.68 -3.12 -2.71
N ILE A 219 4.68 -3.25 -3.57
CA ILE A 219 3.62 -4.26 -3.45
C ILE A 219 4.17 -5.66 -3.69
N SER A 220 5.16 -5.80 -4.57
CA SER A 220 5.79 -7.10 -4.85
C SER A 220 6.75 -7.59 -3.75
N GLN A 221 6.93 -6.83 -2.67
CA GLN A 221 7.84 -7.21 -1.59
C GLN A 221 7.17 -8.20 -0.62
N PRO A 222 7.89 -9.21 -0.10
CA PRO A 222 7.31 -10.24 0.77
C PRO A 222 6.61 -9.71 2.02
N TRP A 223 7.08 -8.60 2.59
CA TRP A 223 6.48 -7.99 3.79
C TRP A 223 5.11 -7.36 3.52
N ALA A 224 4.81 -6.98 2.26
CA ALA A 224 3.57 -6.31 1.89
C ALA A 224 2.36 -7.25 1.95
N SER A 225 2.58 -8.57 1.82
CA SER A 225 1.55 -9.60 1.87
C SER A 225 1.11 -9.98 3.29
N SER A 226 1.72 -9.41 4.33
CA SER A 226 1.33 -9.68 5.71
C SER A 226 0.01 -8.99 6.05
N ASP A 227 -0.87 -9.66 6.79
CA ASP A 227 -2.19 -9.13 7.15
C ASP A 227 -2.15 -7.76 7.83
N ARG A 228 -1.08 -7.50 8.59
CA ARG A 228 -0.84 -6.21 9.25
C ARG A 228 -0.79 -5.05 8.25
N TRP A 229 -0.38 -5.29 7.01
CA TRP A 229 -0.28 -4.28 5.96
C TRP A 229 -1.53 -4.14 5.09
N ASN A 230 -2.55 -4.99 5.26
CA ASN A 230 -3.72 -5.05 4.35
C ASN A 230 -4.38 -3.68 4.13
N GLN A 231 -4.63 -2.92 5.20
CA GLN A 231 -5.25 -1.60 5.10
C GLN A 231 -4.37 -0.59 4.36
N VAL A 232 -3.06 -0.57 4.65
CA VAL A 232 -2.10 0.31 3.98
C VAL A 232 -1.95 -0.07 2.51
N MET A 233 -1.82 -1.36 2.20
CA MET A 233 -1.65 -1.84 0.84
C MET A 233 -2.90 -1.65 -0.01
N SER A 234 -4.09 -1.81 0.57
CA SER A 234 -5.34 -1.44 -0.09
C SER A 234 -5.36 0.04 -0.49
N ALA A 235 -4.96 0.93 0.41
CA ALA A 235 -4.88 2.36 0.11
C ALA A 235 -3.81 2.68 -0.96
N VAL A 236 -2.65 2.02 -0.92
CA VAL A 236 -1.60 2.19 -1.94
C VAL A 236 -2.06 1.68 -3.31
N LEU A 237 -2.77 0.55 -3.37
CA LEU A 237 -3.35 0.04 -4.60
C LEU A 237 -4.37 1.02 -5.19
N SER A 238 -5.26 1.58 -4.35
CA SER A 238 -6.19 2.64 -4.79
C SER A 238 -5.44 3.88 -5.29
N LEU A 239 -4.35 4.28 -4.63
CA LEU A 239 -3.52 5.39 -5.10
C LEU A 239 -2.90 5.09 -6.48
N ILE A 240 -2.37 3.90 -6.69
CA ILE A 240 -1.82 3.47 -7.99
C ILE A 240 -2.90 3.51 -9.07
N GLU A 241 -4.09 3.02 -8.76
CA GLU A 241 -5.22 3.01 -9.69
C GLU A 241 -5.60 4.44 -10.11
N ILE A 242 -5.64 5.39 -9.16
CA ILE A 242 -5.89 6.81 -9.44
C ILE A 242 -4.82 7.37 -10.38
N LEU A 243 -3.54 7.14 -10.09
CA LEU A 243 -2.44 7.64 -10.91
C LEU A 243 -2.52 7.09 -12.35
N LYS A 244 -2.85 5.81 -12.50
CA LYS A 244 -3.01 5.17 -13.82
C LYS A 244 -4.23 5.68 -14.57
N LYS A 245 -5.41 5.68 -13.95
CA LYS A 245 -6.64 6.15 -14.60
C LYS A 245 -6.55 7.60 -15.04
N TYR A 246 -5.94 8.46 -14.20
CA TYR A 246 -5.75 9.85 -14.59
C TYR A 246 -4.71 10.00 -15.71
N SER A 247 -3.66 9.17 -15.71
CA SER A 247 -2.71 9.10 -16.83
C SER A 247 -3.41 8.72 -18.15
N ASP A 248 -4.29 7.72 -18.13
CA ASP A 248 -5.07 7.30 -19.29
C ASP A 248 -6.05 8.39 -19.75
N TYR A 249 -6.68 9.08 -18.79
CA TYR A 249 -7.53 10.24 -19.07
C TYR A 249 -6.76 11.37 -19.78
N LEU A 250 -5.51 11.65 -19.38
CA LEU A 250 -4.67 12.64 -20.04
C LEU A 250 -4.35 12.23 -21.49
N ILE A 251 -4.11 10.93 -21.75
CA ILE A 251 -3.90 10.42 -23.11
C ILE A 251 -5.15 10.62 -23.96
N ALA A 252 -6.31 10.20 -23.46
CA ALA A 252 -7.57 10.31 -24.17
C ALA A 252 -7.91 11.78 -24.48
N THR A 253 -7.76 12.66 -23.51
CA THR A 253 -8.01 14.10 -23.67
C THR A 253 -7.07 14.72 -24.69
N THR A 254 -5.78 14.34 -24.66
CA THR A 254 -4.80 14.83 -25.64
C THR A 254 -5.11 14.32 -27.05
N ALA A 255 -5.50 13.05 -27.20
CA ALA A 255 -5.90 12.49 -28.48
C ALA A 255 -7.13 13.21 -29.06
N SER A 256 -8.18 13.38 -28.26
CA SER A 256 -9.39 14.11 -28.68
C SER A 256 -9.10 15.57 -29.01
N MET A 257 -8.21 16.24 -28.26
CA MET A 257 -7.81 17.61 -28.55
C MET A 257 -7.05 17.71 -29.88
N ASN A 258 -6.16 16.75 -30.16
CA ASN A 258 -5.44 16.69 -31.43
C ASN A 258 -6.39 16.43 -32.60
N GLU A 259 -7.37 15.53 -32.44
CA GLU A 259 -8.42 15.29 -33.44
C GLU A 259 -9.21 16.57 -33.74
N LEU A 260 -9.61 17.32 -32.71
CA LEU A 260 -10.29 18.61 -32.87
C LEU A 260 -9.41 19.66 -33.57
N HIS A 261 -8.12 19.74 -33.21
CA HIS A 261 -7.18 20.66 -33.86
C HIS A 261 -6.96 20.34 -35.34
N HIS A 262 -7.06 19.07 -35.73
CA HIS A 262 -6.94 18.63 -37.12
C HIS A 262 -8.29 18.53 -37.84
N SER A 263 -9.40 18.77 -37.13
CA SER A 263 -10.72 18.83 -37.74
C SER A 263 -10.88 20.13 -38.50
N ASN A 264 -11.43 20.03 -39.71
CA ASN A 264 -11.90 21.20 -40.47
C ASN A 264 -13.32 21.62 -40.07
N GLU A 265 -13.92 20.96 -39.07
CA GLU A 265 -15.21 21.34 -38.53
C GLU A 265 -15.06 22.61 -37.69
N SER A 266 -15.84 23.64 -38.03
CA SER A 266 -15.89 24.86 -37.24
C SER A 266 -16.39 24.54 -35.82
N ALA A 267 -15.68 25.02 -34.80
CA ALA A 267 -16.10 24.95 -33.39
C ALA A 267 -17.47 25.62 -33.14
N HIS A 268 -17.93 26.45 -34.09
CA HIS A 268 -19.25 27.05 -34.10
C HIS A 268 -20.00 26.65 -35.37
N SER A 269 -21.18 26.05 -35.25
CA SER A 269 -22.04 25.89 -36.43
C SER A 269 -22.55 27.28 -36.86
N PRO A 270 -22.32 27.73 -38.11
CA PRO A 270 -22.85 29.01 -38.59
C PRO A 270 -24.38 29.05 -38.58
N GLY A 271 -25.03 27.88 -38.63
CA GLY A 271 -26.48 27.77 -38.74
C GLY A 271 -27.28 28.05 -37.46
N ASN A 272 -26.69 27.87 -36.27
CA ASN A 272 -27.47 27.88 -35.02
C ASN A 272 -27.31 29.15 -34.18
N ASN A 273 -26.19 29.89 -34.30
CA ASN A 273 -25.87 30.99 -33.37
C ASN A 273 -25.62 32.35 -34.06
N SER A 274 -25.75 32.42 -35.39
CA SER A 274 -25.52 33.65 -36.15
C SER A 274 -26.60 33.81 -37.22
N THR A 275 -27.46 34.81 -37.08
CA THR A 275 -28.36 35.19 -38.18
C THR A 275 -27.57 36.08 -39.14
N MET A 276 -27.04 35.50 -40.22
CA MET A 276 -26.42 36.28 -41.29
C MET A 276 -27.50 36.94 -42.15
N TYR A 277 -27.59 38.27 -42.08
CA TYR A 277 -28.41 39.05 -43.00
C TYR A 277 -27.56 39.45 -44.21
N ARG A 278 -27.98 39.06 -45.41
CA ARG A 278 -27.39 39.56 -46.65
C ARG A 278 -28.04 40.89 -46.98
N VAL A 279 -27.32 41.98 -46.76
CA VAL A 279 -27.76 43.34 -47.14
C VAL A 279 -27.17 43.64 -48.51
N SER A 280 -28.01 44.08 -49.46
CA SER A 280 -27.54 44.60 -50.75
C SER A 280 -26.61 45.79 -50.49
N ALA A 281 -25.50 45.88 -51.24
CA ALA A 281 -24.61 47.04 -51.17
C ALA A 281 -25.44 48.31 -51.32
N CYS A 282 -25.48 49.14 -50.27
CA CYS A 282 -26.12 50.44 -50.32
C CYS A 282 -25.10 51.44 -50.87
N GLU A 283 -25.58 52.32 -51.73
CA GLU A 283 -24.84 53.54 -52.06
C GLU A 283 -24.48 54.29 -50.76
N PRO A 284 -23.32 54.98 -50.68
CA PRO A 284 -22.82 55.60 -49.43
C PRO A 284 -23.82 56.51 -48.70
N HIS A 285 -24.79 57.04 -49.44
CA HIS A 285 -25.84 57.95 -48.98
C HIS A 285 -27.15 57.24 -48.60
N GLN A 286 -27.18 55.90 -48.60
CA GLN A 286 -28.33 55.06 -48.20
C GLN A 286 -27.99 54.10 -47.05
N LEU A 287 -26.89 54.33 -46.33
CA LEU A 287 -26.59 53.60 -45.10
C LEU A 287 -27.78 53.74 -44.14
N LYS A 288 -28.33 52.61 -43.68
CA LYS A 288 -29.42 52.62 -42.70
C LYS A 288 -28.94 53.34 -41.44
N ASP A 289 -29.81 54.13 -40.82
CA ASP A 289 -29.52 54.91 -39.61
C ASP A 289 -28.89 54.08 -38.48
N GLU A 290 -29.20 52.78 -38.40
CA GLU A 290 -28.61 51.84 -37.44
C GLU A 290 -27.08 51.68 -37.59
N TYR A 291 -26.56 51.73 -38.83
CA TYR A 291 -25.11 51.66 -39.07
C TYR A 291 -24.42 52.98 -38.78
N VAL A 292 -25.09 54.11 -39.00
CA VAL A 292 -24.58 55.45 -38.63
C VAL A 292 -24.46 55.54 -37.11
N GLN A 293 -25.48 55.11 -36.37
CA GLN A 293 -25.45 55.09 -34.90
C GLN A 293 -24.35 54.17 -34.35
N LEU A 294 -24.09 53.05 -35.02
CA LEU A 294 -23.00 52.15 -34.64
C LEU A 294 -21.64 52.79 -34.92
N ASP A 295 -21.48 53.48 -36.05
CA ASP A 295 -20.25 54.18 -36.42
C ASP A 295 -19.93 55.33 -35.45
N ASP A 296 -20.93 56.12 -35.09
CA ASP A 296 -20.80 57.17 -34.07
C ASP A 296 -20.36 56.57 -32.72
N LEU A 297 -21.02 55.49 -32.29
CA LEU A 297 -20.70 54.80 -31.03
C LEU A 297 -19.28 54.22 -31.01
N LEU A 298 -18.83 53.65 -32.13
CA LEU A 298 -17.48 53.10 -32.25
C LEU A 298 -16.43 54.22 -32.27
N SER A 299 -16.74 55.33 -32.92
CA SER A 299 -15.89 56.53 -32.99
C SER A 299 -15.68 57.20 -31.63
N GLU A 300 -16.66 57.11 -30.72
CA GLU A 300 -16.54 57.62 -29.35
C GLU A 300 -15.72 56.70 -28.42
N LYS A 301 -15.41 55.46 -28.82
CA LYS A 301 -14.73 54.48 -27.96
C LYS A 301 -13.23 54.50 -28.23
N SER A 302 -12.45 54.81 -27.19
CA SER A 302 -10.98 54.86 -27.22
C SER A 302 -10.26 53.54 -27.56
N PHE A 303 -11.00 52.44 -27.75
CA PHE A 303 -10.45 51.11 -28.06
C PHE A 303 -10.54 50.76 -29.55
N TYR A 304 -11.14 51.60 -30.37
CA TYR A 304 -11.25 51.40 -31.82
C TYR A 304 -10.47 52.49 -32.55
N GLU A 305 -9.68 52.08 -33.53
CA GLU A 305 -8.96 52.97 -34.44
C GLU A 305 -9.56 52.80 -35.82
N HIS A 306 -10.03 53.91 -36.41
CA HIS A 306 -10.55 53.91 -37.77
C HIS A 306 -9.42 53.69 -38.76
N ILE A 307 -9.58 52.70 -39.63
CA ILE A 307 -8.61 52.40 -40.70
C ILE A 307 -9.24 52.87 -42.01
N GLU A 308 -8.70 53.92 -42.62
CA GLU A 308 -9.01 54.26 -44.01
C GLU A 308 -8.43 53.17 -44.92
N ILE A 309 -9.29 52.53 -45.71
CA ILE A 309 -8.94 51.52 -46.72
C ILE A 309 -9.02 52.16 -48.10
#